data_AF-A0A3Q3FEX7-F1
#
_entry.id   AF-A0A3Q3FEX7-F1
#
_cell.length_a   1.000
_cell.length_b   1.000
_cell.length_c   1.000
_cell.angle_alpha   90.00
_cell.angle_beta   90.00
_cell.angle_gamma   90.00
#
_symmetry.space_group_name_H-M   'P 1'
#
loop_
_entity.id
_entity.type
_entity.pdbx_description
1 polymer ?
#
loop_
_entity_poly.entity_id
_entity_poly.type
_entity_poly.pdbx_seq_one_letter_code
_entity_poly.pdbx_strand_id
1 'polypeptide(L)'
;MDKFNFLLPYITFFGGVHSLSKEQFLRINGFPNTYWGWGAEDDDIYNRILFRGMKISRPNLIIGRYKMIKHLRDLHNEPNQRNPGKLHNTQWQMEKDGINSLHYTVKEIVKNKITKYTHKHKGSQTPIRPRIPPAKPQHPHKVIRGRCT
;
A
#
# COMPACT_ATOMS: atom_id res chain seq x y z
N MET A 1 -7.49 -9.18 10.35
CA MET A 1 -7.96 -7.94 11.01
C MET A 1 -9.45 -8.03 11.25
N ASP A 2 -9.99 -7.36 12.27
CA ASP A 2 -11.43 -7.29 12.56
C ASP A 2 -12.28 -6.80 11.37
N LYS A 3 -11.79 -5.83 10.59
CA LYS A 3 -12.43 -5.37 9.34
C LYS A 3 -12.71 -6.49 8.32
N PHE A 4 -11.95 -7.58 8.39
CA PHE A 4 -12.07 -8.75 7.50
C PHE A 4 -12.52 -10.00 8.27
N ASN A 5 -13.25 -9.83 9.38
CA ASN A 5 -13.69 -10.93 10.26
C ASN A 5 -12.55 -11.84 10.73
N PHE A 6 -11.36 -11.27 10.94
CA PHE A 6 -10.13 -11.99 11.31
C PHE A 6 -9.64 -13.02 10.28
N LEU A 7 -10.20 -13.02 9.07
CA LEU A 7 -9.74 -13.83 7.95
C LEU A 7 -8.78 -13.04 7.05
N LEU A 8 -7.96 -13.77 6.29
CA LEU A 8 -7.18 -13.18 5.20
C LEU A 8 -8.12 -12.87 4.03
N PRO A 9 -8.11 -11.64 3.47
CA PRO A 9 -8.91 -11.32 2.28
C PRO A 9 -8.56 -12.20 1.08
N TYR A 10 -7.28 -12.56 0.94
CA TYR A 10 -6.73 -13.50 -0.03
C TYR A 10 -5.37 -14.00 0.46
N ILE A 11 -4.88 -15.13 -0.08
CA ILE A 11 -3.72 -15.85 0.47
C ILE A 11 -2.41 -15.04 0.42
N THR A 12 -2.24 -14.22 -0.61
CA THR A 12 -1.07 -13.37 -0.83
C THR A 12 -1.15 -12.01 -0.12
N PHE A 13 -2.21 -11.74 0.65
CA PHE A 13 -2.46 -10.43 1.27
C PHE A 13 -1.33 -9.99 2.20
N PHE A 14 -0.59 -8.94 1.85
CA PHE A 14 0.58 -8.48 2.61
C PHE A 14 0.43 -7.10 3.27
N GLY A 15 -0.79 -6.55 3.26
CA GLY A 15 -1.09 -5.26 3.86
C GLY A 15 -1.29 -5.26 5.38
N GLY A 16 -1.24 -4.07 5.96
CA GLY A 16 -1.41 -3.86 7.40
C GLY A 16 -0.10 -3.74 8.16
N VAL A 17 0.33 -4.83 8.81
CA VAL A 17 1.55 -4.87 9.62
C VAL A 17 2.42 -6.02 9.15
N HIS A 18 3.65 -5.71 8.75
CA HIS A 18 4.68 -6.67 8.40
C HIS A 18 6.03 -6.22 8.96
N SER A 19 6.95 -7.18 9.13
CA SER A 19 8.30 -6.91 9.61
C SER A 19 9.33 -7.56 8.68
N LEU A 20 10.33 -6.78 8.28
CA LEU A 20 11.49 -7.25 7.53
C LEU A 20 12.75 -6.91 8.33
N SER A 21 13.70 -7.85 8.38
CA SER A 21 15.05 -7.53 8.82
C SER A 21 15.70 -6.52 7.84
N LYS A 22 16.75 -5.83 8.29
CA LYS A 22 17.53 -4.93 7.43
C LYS A 22 18.00 -5.63 6.15
N GLU A 23 18.50 -6.85 6.27
CA GLU A 23 18.98 -7.62 5.14
C GLU A 23 17.85 -7.96 4.15
N GLN A 24 16.71 -8.43 4.64
CA GLN A 24 15.55 -8.73 3.79
C GLN A 24 15.03 -7.47 3.07
N PHE A 25 14.97 -6.34 3.78
CA PHE A 25 14.54 -5.07 3.19
C PHE A 25 15.51 -4.58 2.10
N LEU A 26 16.82 -4.65 2.34
CA LEU A 26 17.82 -4.30 1.33
C LEU A 26 17.80 -5.28 0.14
N ARG A 27 17.60 -6.57 0.39
CA ARG A 27 17.52 -7.60 -0.65
C ARG A 27 16.40 -7.33 -1.64
N ILE A 28 15.26 -6.78 -1.21
CA ILE A 28 14.14 -6.42 -2.11
C ILE A 28 14.25 -5.01 -2.71
N ASN A 29 15.37 -4.32 -2.51
CA ASN A 29 15.54 -2.90 -2.85
C ASN A 29 14.49 -2.00 -2.16
N GLY A 30 14.08 -2.33 -0.94
CA GLY A 30 13.01 -1.61 -0.25
C GLY A 30 11.64 -1.67 -0.96
N PHE A 31 10.81 -0.67 -0.71
CA PHE A 31 9.43 -0.58 -1.21
C PHE A 31 9.33 0.30 -2.47
N PRO A 32 8.33 0.09 -3.34
CA PRO A 32 8.16 0.91 -4.54
C PRO A 32 7.81 2.37 -4.19
N ASN A 33 8.41 3.32 -4.90
CA ASN A 33 8.12 4.75 -4.73
C ASN A 33 7.04 5.27 -5.70
N THR A 34 6.61 4.45 -6.65
CA THR A 34 5.74 4.89 -7.76
C THR A 34 4.25 4.68 -7.51
N TYR A 35 3.85 4.08 -6.38
CA TYR A 35 2.45 3.87 -6.02
C TYR A 35 1.89 5.11 -5.33
N TRP A 36 1.09 5.88 -6.08
CA TRP A 36 0.42 7.10 -5.60
C TRP A 36 -1.10 6.88 -5.57
N GLY A 37 -1.73 7.25 -4.45
CA GLY A 37 -3.12 6.87 -4.17
C GLY A 37 -3.22 5.44 -3.63
N TRP A 38 -4.43 4.91 -3.55
CA TRP A 38 -4.68 3.62 -2.90
C TRP A 38 -4.53 2.43 -3.86
N GLY A 39 -3.83 1.39 -3.40
CA GLY A 39 -3.94 0.01 -3.90
C GLY A 39 -2.68 -0.56 -4.55
N ALA A 40 -2.50 -1.88 -4.40
CA ALA A 40 -1.51 -2.77 -5.02
C ALA A 40 -0.03 -2.56 -4.64
N GLU A 41 0.30 -1.61 -3.75
CA GLU A 41 1.66 -1.43 -3.25
C GLU A 41 2.11 -2.59 -2.36
N ASP A 42 1.23 -3.09 -1.50
CA ASP A 42 1.51 -4.23 -0.62
C ASP A 42 1.68 -5.54 -1.41
N ASP A 43 0.92 -5.68 -2.51
CA ASP A 43 1.03 -6.83 -3.42
C ASP A 43 2.35 -6.78 -4.23
N ASP A 44 2.85 -5.58 -4.57
CA ASP A 44 4.18 -5.42 -5.18
C ASP A 44 5.27 -5.85 -4.19
N ILE A 45 5.17 -5.47 -2.92
CA ILE A 45 6.11 -5.88 -1.86
C ILE A 45 6.08 -7.41 -1.71
N TYR A 46 4.90 -8.03 -1.69
CA TYR A 46 4.76 -9.49 -1.67
C TYR A 46 5.50 -10.15 -2.85
N ASN A 47 5.28 -9.64 -4.07
CA ASN A 47 5.94 -10.14 -5.27
C ASN A 47 7.47 -10.00 -5.21
N ARG A 48 7.99 -8.86 -4.75
CA ARG A 48 9.43 -8.64 -4.56
C ARG A 48 10.06 -9.67 -3.63
N ILE A 49 9.37 -10.00 -2.53
CA ILE A 49 9.84 -11.02 -1.57
C ILE A 49 9.94 -12.38 -2.27
N LEU A 50 8.92 -12.77 -3.02
CA LEU A 50 8.92 -14.03 -3.77
C LEU A 50 10.00 -14.08 -4.85
N PHE A 51 10.17 -13.01 -5.63
CA PHE A 51 11.21 -12.95 -6.67
C PHE A 51 12.63 -13.00 -6.11
N ARG A 52 12.83 -12.65 -4.83
CA ARG A 52 14.11 -12.83 -4.11
C ARG A 52 14.26 -14.19 -3.44
N GLY A 53 13.34 -15.12 -3.69
CA GLY A 53 13.35 -16.48 -3.17
C GLY A 53 12.98 -16.61 -1.69
N MET A 54 12.40 -15.56 -1.11
CA MET A 54 11.99 -15.54 0.30
C MET A 54 10.53 -15.98 0.46
N LYS A 55 10.16 -16.39 1.68
CA LYS A 55 8.80 -16.84 2.02
C LYS A 55 8.17 -15.92 3.05
N ILE A 56 6.84 -15.83 3.00
CA ILE A 56 6.06 -15.10 4.00
C ILE A 56 5.81 -16.02 5.20
N SER A 57 6.26 -15.58 6.38
CA SER A 57 5.87 -16.16 7.66
C SER A 57 4.68 -15.40 8.24
N ARG A 58 3.73 -16.12 8.85
CA ARG A 58 2.58 -15.53 9.54
C ARG A 58 2.40 -16.17 10.91
N PRO A 59 2.05 -15.40 11.95
CA PRO A 59 1.59 -15.97 13.19
C PRO A 59 0.28 -16.76 12.98
N ASN A 60 -0.05 -17.64 13.91
CA ASN A 60 -1.34 -18.34 13.86
C ASN A 60 -2.51 -17.33 13.95
N LEU A 61 -3.68 -17.73 13.44
CA LEU A 61 -4.86 -16.85 13.34
C LEU A 61 -5.49 -16.46 14.69
N ILE A 62 -5.07 -17.10 15.80
CA ILE A 62 -5.56 -16.80 17.14
C ILE A 62 -4.76 -15.65 17.75
N ILE A 63 -3.43 -15.70 17.66
CA ILE A 63 -2.53 -14.67 18.20
C ILE A 63 -2.33 -13.50 17.23
N GLY A 64 -2.43 -13.73 15.92
CA GLY A 64 -2.23 -12.74 14.86
C GLY A 64 -3.40 -11.78 14.62
N ARG A 65 -4.22 -11.51 15.64
CA ARG A 65 -5.43 -10.68 15.51
C ARG A 65 -5.11 -9.21 15.72
N TYR A 66 -5.58 -8.38 14.80
CA TYR A 66 -5.44 -6.93 14.83
C TYR A 66 -6.82 -6.26 14.77
N LYS A 67 -6.97 -5.19 15.54
CA LYS A 67 -8.15 -4.32 15.57
C LYS A 67 -7.83 -3.01 14.84
N MET A 68 -8.62 -2.68 13.82
CA MET A 68 -8.51 -1.42 13.11
C MET A 68 -9.13 -0.30 13.96
N ILE A 69 -8.37 0.78 14.19
CA ILE A 69 -8.95 2.01 14.72
C ILE A 69 -9.91 2.56 13.66
N LYS A 70 -11.16 2.81 14.05
CA LYS A 70 -12.18 3.29 13.12
C LYS A 70 -11.83 4.71 12.65
N HIS A 71 -11.82 4.88 11.33
CA HIS A 71 -11.62 6.16 10.66
C HIS A 71 -12.47 6.20 9.38
N LEU A 72 -12.76 7.40 8.87
CA LEU A 72 -13.24 7.58 7.50
C LEU A 72 -12.10 7.30 6.52
N ARG A 73 -12.41 7.12 5.23
CA ARG A 73 -11.34 7.06 4.22
C ARG A 73 -10.58 8.39 4.21
N ASP A 74 -9.26 8.32 4.21
CA ASP A 74 -8.40 9.50 4.16
C ASP A 74 -8.60 10.27 2.85
N LEU A 75 -8.81 11.58 2.95
CA LEU A 75 -8.83 12.45 1.77
C LEU A 75 -7.52 12.29 0.99
N HIS A 76 -7.63 12.26 -0.34
CA HIS A 76 -6.53 12.07 -1.29
C HIS A 76 -5.92 10.66 -1.34
N ASN A 77 -6.53 9.67 -0.68
CA ASN A 77 -6.19 8.25 -0.78
C ASN A 77 -7.22 7.48 -1.63
N GLU A 78 -7.62 8.08 -2.75
CA GLU A 78 -8.58 7.46 -3.68
C GLU A 78 -7.95 6.27 -4.41
N PRO A 79 -8.74 5.24 -4.76
CA PRO A 79 -8.26 4.12 -5.57
C PRO A 79 -7.61 4.59 -6.86
N ASN A 80 -6.38 4.15 -7.12
CA ASN A 80 -5.71 4.42 -8.37
C ASN A 80 -5.88 3.23 -9.33
N GLN A 81 -6.71 3.41 -10.36
CA GLN A 81 -7.03 2.37 -11.35
C GLN A 81 -5.80 1.84 -12.11
N ARG A 82 -4.68 2.58 -12.14
CA ARG A 82 -3.45 2.17 -12.82
C ARG A 82 -2.55 1.28 -11.97
N ASN A 83 -2.69 1.32 -10.63
CA ASN A 83 -1.78 0.59 -9.75
C ASN A 83 -1.81 -0.93 -9.94
N PRO A 84 -2.97 -1.60 -10.10
CA PRO A 84 -2.99 -3.05 -10.33
C PRO A 84 -2.18 -3.50 -11.55
N GLY A 85 -2.18 -2.70 -12.63
CA GLY A 85 -1.42 -3.00 -13.85
C GLY A 85 0.10 -2.96 -13.68
N LYS A 86 0.61 -2.32 -12.62
CA LYS A 86 2.04 -2.27 -12.31
C LYS A 86 2.60 -3.62 -11.83
N LEU A 87 1.74 -4.46 -11.23
CA LEU A 87 2.15 -5.76 -10.67
C LEU A 87 2.74 -6.70 -11.73
N HIS A 88 2.28 -6.59 -12.97
CA HIS A 88 2.85 -7.37 -14.08
C HIS A 88 4.31 -7.02 -14.34
N ASN A 89 4.77 -5.84 -13.94
CA ASN A 89 6.12 -5.37 -14.21
C ASN A 89 7.04 -5.41 -12.97
N THR A 90 6.57 -5.93 -11.82
CA THR A 90 7.33 -5.90 -10.56
C THR A 90 8.74 -6.47 -10.71
N GLN A 91 8.90 -7.62 -11.38
CA GLN A 91 10.20 -8.27 -11.55
C GLN A 91 11.23 -7.37 -12.26
N TRP A 92 10.80 -6.59 -13.26
CA TRP A 92 11.68 -5.69 -14.02
C TRP A 92 11.88 -4.33 -13.33
N GLN A 93 10.86 -3.85 -12.62
CA GLN A 93 10.89 -2.53 -11.99
C GLN A 93 11.54 -2.54 -10.61
N MET A 94 11.54 -3.65 -9.88
CA MET A 94 12.04 -3.68 -8.51
C MET A 94 13.52 -3.34 -8.37
N GLU A 95 14.34 -3.52 -9.40
CA GLU A 95 15.74 -3.08 -9.41
C GLU A 95 15.90 -1.56 -9.67
N LYS A 96 14.88 -0.91 -10.23
CA LYS A 96 14.90 0.52 -10.63
C LYS A 96 14.09 1.41 -9.68
N ASP A 97 13.00 0.89 -9.13
CA ASP A 97 12.09 1.58 -8.22
C ASP A 97 12.20 0.99 -6.81
N GLY A 98 12.82 1.72 -5.88
CA GLY A 98 13.08 1.24 -4.54
C GLY A 98 13.89 2.23 -3.71
N ILE A 99 14.61 1.74 -2.69
CA ILE A 99 15.46 2.63 -1.87
C ILE A 99 16.56 3.30 -2.69
N ASN A 100 17.02 2.67 -3.77
CA ASN A 100 18.03 3.23 -4.67
C ASN A 100 17.56 4.43 -5.51
N SER A 101 16.24 4.61 -5.67
CA SER A 101 15.63 5.73 -6.41
C SER A 101 14.76 6.62 -5.53
N LEU A 102 14.84 6.44 -4.21
CA LEU A 102 14.09 7.22 -3.24
C LEU A 102 14.67 8.65 -3.13
N HIS A 103 13.95 9.62 -3.68
CA HIS A 103 14.29 11.05 -3.58
C HIS A 103 13.32 11.80 -2.67
N TYR A 104 13.83 12.36 -1.58
CA TYR A 104 13.08 13.25 -0.69
C TYR A 104 14.01 14.24 0.00
N THR A 105 13.44 15.37 0.44
CA THR A 105 14.12 16.32 1.31
C THR A 105 13.46 16.31 2.68
N VAL A 106 14.27 16.20 3.73
CA VAL A 106 13.78 16.36 5.11
C VAL A 106 13.54 17.85 5.34
N LYS A 107 12.31 18.21 5.68
CA LYS A 107 11.94 19.60 6.02
C LYS A 107 12.18 19.88 7.50
N GLU A 108 11.84 18.93 8.36
CA GLU A 108 11.90 19.12 9.81
C GLU A 108 12.06 17.78 10.55
N ILE A 109 12.75 17.81 11.68
CA ILE A 109 12.87 16.68 12.61
C ILE A 109 12.44 17.16 14.00
N VAL A 110 11.30 16.66 14.48
CA VAL A 110 10.75 17.00 15.80
C VAL A 110 10.92 15.82 16.76
N LYS A 111 11.54 16.08 17.91
CA LYS A 111 11.74 15.09 18.99
C LYS A 111 10.79 15.42 20.14
N ASN A 112 9.78 14.58 20.35
CA ASN A 112 8.85 14.71 21.47
C ASN A 112 9.37 13.95 22.70
N LYS A 113 9.34 14.57 23.89
CA LYS A 113 9.80 13.94 25.14
C LYS A 113 8.83 12.89 25.70
N ILE A 114 7.55 12.96 25.34
CA ILE A 114 6.47 12.15 25.94
C ILE A 114 6.29 10.81 25.21
N THR A 115 6.70 10.72 23.95
CA THR A 115 6.54 9.53 23.14
C THR A 115 7.90 9.19 22.54
N LYS A 116 8.36 7.92 22.60
CA LYS A 116 9.69 7.53 22.06
C LYS A 116 9.78 7.64 20.52
N TYR A 117 8.88 8.37 19.87
CA TYR A 117 8.78 8.52 18.42
C TYR A 117 9.43 9.83 17.97
N THR A 118 10.18 9.76 16.87
CA THR A 118 10.69 10.94 16.19
C THR A 118 9.81 11.22 14.97
N HIS A 119 9.24 12.42 14.87
CA HIS A 119 8.47 12.83 13.70
C HIS A 119 9.43 13.46 12.67
N LYS A 120 9.38 12.98 11.43
CA LYS A 120 10.15 13.53 10.31
C LYS A 120 9.19 14.07 9.27
N HIS A 121 9.15 15.38 9.08
CA HIS A 121 8.40 16.00 7.99
C HIS A 121 9.24 15.94 6.71
N LYS A 122 8.68 15.38 5.65
CA LYS A 122 9.35 15.21 4.36
C LYS A 122 8.61 16.00 3.29
N GLY A 123 9.35 16.62 2.37
CA GLY A 123 8.84 17.01 1.06
C GLY A 123 9.38 16.05 0.01
N SER A 124 8.52 15.52 -0.86
CA SER A 124 9.00 14.86 -2.08
C SER A 124 9.24 15.90 -3.16
N GLN A 125 10.38 15.80 -3.86
CA GLN A 125 10.56 16.50 -5.13
C GLN A 125 9.80 15.67 -6.17
N THR A 126 8.51 15.94 -6.35
CA THR A 126 7.66 15.20 -7.30
C THR A 126 7.97 15.63 -8.74
N PRO A 127 8.11 14.69 -9.70
CA PRO A 127 7.64 14.95 -11.05
C PRO A 127 6.15 15.25 -10.98
N ILE A 128 5.69 16.28 -11.70
CA ILE A 128 4.32 16.78 -11.75
C ILE A 128 3.30 15.62 -11.61
N ARG A 129 2.46 15.65 -10.55
CA ARG A 129 1.31 14.73 -10.43
C ARG A 129 0.60 14.69 -11.78
N PRO A 130 0.41 13.52 -12.42
CA PRO A 130 -0.53 13.43 -13.51
C PRO A 130 -1.88 13.95 -12.99
N ARG A 131 -2.43 15.00 -13.60
CA ARG A 131 -3.81 15.41 -13.31
C ARG A 131 -4.68 14.21 -13.62
N ILE A 132 -5.25 13.60 -12.59
CA ILE A 132 -6.31 12.62 -12.77
C ILE A 132 -7.55 13.47 -13.09
N PRO A 133 -8.11 13.38 -14.31
CA PRO A 133 -9.35 14.07 -14.60
C PRO A 133 -10.44 13.57 -13.64
N PRO A 134 -11.34 14.44 -13.16
CA PRO A 134 -12.43 14.01 -12.30
C PRO A 134 -13.20 12.87 -12.96
N ALA A 135 -13.53 11.85 -12.18
CA ALA A 135 -14.39 10.77 -12.64
C ALA A 135 -15.69 11.39 -13.18
N LYS A 136 -16.06 11.04 -14.42
CA LYS A 136 -17.34 11.45 -14.99
C LYS A 136 -18.46 11.02 -14.05
N PRO A 137 -19.46 11.86 -13.77
CA PRO A 137 -20.62 11.45 -12.99
C PRO A 137 -21.21 10.20 -13.64
N GLN A 138 -21.29 9.10 -12.89
CA GLN A 138 -22.05 7.94 -13.34
C GLN A 138 -23.52 8.36 -13.35
N HIS A 139 -24.13 8.35 -14.52
CA HIS A 139 -25.57 8.55 -14.65
C HIS A 139 -26.30 7.51 -13.80
N PRO A 140 -27.41 7.87 -13.13
CA PRO A 140 -28.15 6.93 -12.31
C PRO A 140 -28.67 5.79 -13.19
N HIS A 141 -28.26 4.56 -12.87
CA HIS A 141 -28.81 3.35 -13.48
C HIS A 141 -30.32 3.32 -13.25
N LYS A 142 -31.09 3.30 -14.35
CA LYS A 142 -32.53 3.03 -14.33
C LYS A 142 -32.76 1.66 -13.67
N VAL A 143 -33.43 1.66 -12.52
CA VAL A 143 -33.95 0.46 -11.89
C VAL A 143 -35.16 -0.01 -12.72
N ILE A 144 -34.99 -1.06 -13.51
CA ILE A 144 -36.11 -1.78 -14.12
C ILE A 144 -36.56 -2.83 -13.11
N ARG A 145 -37.71 -2.59 -12.45
CA ARG A 145 -38.38 -3.60 -11.62
C ARG A 145 -39.12 -4.56 -12.55
N GLY A 146 -38.59 -5.77 -12.72
CA GLY A 146 -39.31 -6.89 -13.32
C GLY A 146 -40.24 -7.54 -12.29
N ARG A 147 -41.52 -7.61 -12.61
CA ARG A 147 -42.59 -8.27 -11.84
C ARG A 147 -42.62 -9.73 -12.29
N CYS A 148 -42.37 -10.69 -11.39
CA CYS A 148 -42.67 -12.09 -11.66
C CYS A 148 -44.18 -12.32 -11.51
N THR A 149 -44.76 -12.96 -12.53
CA THR A 149 -46.11 -13.57 -12.54
C THR A 149 -46.15 -14.81 -11.68
#